data_AF-A0A257PB69-F1
#
_entry.id   AF-A0A257PB69-F1
#
_cell.length_a   1.000
_cell.length_b   1.000
_cell.length_c   1.000
_cell.angle_alpha   90.00
_cell.angle_beta   90.00
_cell.angle_gamma   90.00
#
_symmetry.space_group_name_H-M   'P 1'
#
loop_
_entity.id
_entity.type
_entity.pdbx_description
1 polymer ?
#
loop_
_entity_poly.entity_id
_entity_poly.type
_entity_poly.pdbx_seq_one_letter_code
_entity_poly.pdbx_strand_id
1 'polypeptide(L)'
;MRGSGAAVAANLAAVGIGEDTGGSIRLPASFNNLVGVRVMPGLISRTGLSPLVVFQDTAGPMGRTVLDTAHGLDAVIGLIASIQNRFGASVMKPRSTGSCAGRA
;
A
#
# COMPACT_ATOMS: atom_id res chain seq x y z
N MET A 1 -11.11 8.48 -7.78
CA MET A 1 -9.83 8.88 -8.40
C MET A 1 -9.61 8.10 -9.69
N ARG A 2 -9.71 8.72 -10.87
CA ARG A 2 -9.24 8.13 -12.15
C ARG A 2 -7.99 8.84 -12.70
N GLY A 3 -7.69 10.04 -12.19
CA GLY A 3 -6.58 10.88 -12.63
C GLY A 3 -5.21 10.24 -12.45
N SER A 4 -4.95 9.57 -11.32
CA SER A 4 -3.66 8.90 -11.08
C SER A 4 -3.37 7.82 -12.13
N GLY A 5 -4.36 6.98 -12.46
CA GLY A 5 -4.21 5.96 -13.51
C GLY A 5 -4.05 6.58 -14.89
N ALA A 6 -4.83 7.61 -15.23
CA ALA A 6 -4.69 8.31 -16.51
C ALA A 6 -3.32 9.00 -16.66
N ALA A 7 -2.79 9.61 -15.58
CA ALA A 7 -1.50 10.29 -15.59
C ALA A 7 -0.32 9.31 -15.79
N VAL A 8 -0.36 8.15 -15.12
CA VAL A 8 0.66 7.10 -15.30
C VAL A 8 0.60 6.50 -16.70
N ALA A 9 -0.59 6.30 -17.25
CA ALA A 9 -0.78 5.83 -18.62
C ALA A 9 -0.33 6.85 -19.67
N ALA A 10 -0.55 8.15 -19.41
CA ALA A 10 -0.09 9.25 -20.25
C ALA A 10 1.41 9.61 -20.07
N ASN A 11 2.18 8.80 -19.33
CA ASN A 11 3.59 9.04 -19.00
C ASN A 11 3.87 10.38 -18.29
N LEU A 12 2.87 10.95 -17.62
CA LEU A 12 3.05 12.15 -16.79
C LEU A 12 3.65 11.81 -15.42
N ALA A 13 3.58 10.54 -15.01
CA ALA A 13 4.16 10.03 -13.78
C ALA A 13 4.74 8.62 -13.97
N ALA A 14 5.77 8.29 -13.18
CA ALA A 14 6.36 6.94 -13.15
C ALA A 14 5.47 5.95 -12.37
N VAL A 15 4.98 6.37 -11.21
CA VAL A 15 4.08 5.60 -10.34
C VAL A 15 2.98 6.53 -9.83
N GLY A 16 1.76 6.00 -9.77
CA GLY A 16 0.61 6.69 -9.19
C GLY A 16 0.28 6.09 -7.83
N ILE A 17 -0.11 6.93 -6.87
CA ILE A 17 -0.67 6.48 -5.59
C ILE A 17 -2.18 6.68 -5.63
N GLY A 18 -2.90 5.67 -5.15
CA GLY A 18 -4.34 5.72 -4.96
C GLY A 18 -4.76 5.11 -3.64
N GLU A 19 -6.05 5.20 -3.36
CA GLU A 19 -6.72 4.59 -2.22
C GLU A 19 -7.84 3.70 -2.77
N ASP A 20 -8.01 2.50 -2.19
CA ASP A 20 -8.96 1.47 -2.62
C ASP A 20 -9.84 1.04 -1.44
N THR A 21 -11.01 1.67 -1.33
CA THR A 21 -12.12 1.18 -0.50
C THR A 21 -12.90 0.05 -1.19
N GLY A 22 -13.22 0.25 -2.47
CA GLY A 22 -14.16 -0.60 -3.23
C GLY A 22 -13.69 -0.95 -4.65
N GLY A 23 -12.41 -0.73 -4.95
CA GLY A 23 -11.81 -0.97 -6.27
C GLY A 23 -11.10 0.23 -6.87
N SER A 24 -10.96 1.34 -6.15
CA SER A 24 -10.45 2.61 -6.68
C SER A 24 -8.96 2.59 -7.10
N ILE A 25 -8.23 1.50 -6.86
CA ILE A 25 -6.90 1.25 -7.46
C ILE A 25 -7.03 0.27 -8.63
N ARG A 26 -7.73 -0.85 -8.42
CA ARG A 26 -7.84 -1.93 -9.41
C ARG A 26 -8.65 -1.54 -10.63
N LEU A 27 -9.79 -0.87 -10.45
CA LEU A 27 -10.67 -0.43 -11.55
C LEU A 27 -9.95 0.53 -12.51
N PRO A 28 -9.35 1.66 -12.07
CA PRO A 28 -8.64 2.53 -13.00
C PRO A 28 -7.39 1.86 -13.59
N ALA A 29 -6.75 0.93 -12.88
CA ALA A 29 -5.64 0.16 -13.44
C ALA A 29 -6.10 -0.73 -14.60
N SER A 30 -7.24 -1.43 -14.45
CA SER A 30 -7.83 -2.23 -15.53
C SER A 30 -8.25 -1.40 -16.75
N PHE A 31 -8.80 -0.19 -16.55
CA PHE A 31 -9.21 0.67 -17.66
C PHE A 31 -8.03 1.32 -18.41
N ASN A 32 -6.88 1.50 -17.76
CA ASN A 32 -5.72 2.21 -18.34
C ASN A 32 -4.55 1.28 -18.68
N ASN A 33 -4.76 -0.05 -18.70
CA ASN A 33 -3.72 -1.06 -18.95
C ASN A 33 -2.51 -0.92 -18.00
N LEU A 34 -2.78 -0.77 -16.70
CA LEU A 34 -1.78 -0.63 -15.65
C LEU A 34 -1.88 -1.78 -14.64
N VAL A 35 -0.81 -1.95 -13.88
CA VAL A 35 -0.74 -2.83 -12.72
C VAL A 35 -1.09 -2.03 -11.48
N GLY A 36 -2.22 -2.32 -10.83
CA GLY A 36 -2.62 -1.73 -9.56
C GLY A 36 -2.59 -2.76 -8.43
N VAL A 37 -1.88 -2.45 -7.35
CA VAL A 37 -1.75 -3.36 -6.20
C VAL A 37 -2.56 -2.83 -5.02
N ARG A 38 -3.56 -3.61 -4.60
CA ARG A 38 -4.25 -3.42 -3.33
C ARG A 38 -3.55 -4.24 -2.26
N VAL A 39 -3.07 -3.58 -1.22
CA VAL A 39 -2.42 -4.27 -0.10
C VAL A 39 -3.44 -4.79 0.92
N MET A 40 -2.94 -5.50 1.94
CA MET A 40 -3.74 -5.90 3.08
C MET A 40 -4.15 -4.67 3.90
N PRO A 41 -5.43 -4.54 4.31
CA PRO A 41 -5.85 -3.44 5.19
C PRO A 41 -5.00 -3.41 6.46
N GLY A 42 -4.48 -2.23 6.81
CA GLY A 42 -3.59 -2.04 7.96
C GLY A 42 -2.09 -2.23 7.68
N LEU A 43 -1.69 -2.66 6.47
CA LEU A 43 -0.26 -2.71 6.10
C LEU A 43 0.34 -1.30 5.95
N ILE A 44 -0.44 -0.38 5.40
CA ILE A 44 -0.06 1.02 5.20
C ILE A 44 -0.86 1.88 6.19
N SER A 45 -0.17 2.80 6.87
CA SER A 45 -0.83 3.76 7.73
C SER A 45 -1.78 4.65 6.91
N ARG A 46 -3.01 4.83 7.40
CA ARG A 46 -4.03 5.68 6.76
C ARG A 46 -3.94 7.15 7.22
N THR A 47 -2.91 7.51 8.00
CA THR A 47 -2.73 8.87 8.48
C THR A 47 -2.61 9.84 7.30
N GLY A 48 -3.51 10.82 7.22
CA GLY A 48 -3.56 11.79 6.13
C GLY A 48 -4.39 11.38 4.91
N LEU A 49 -5.01 10.18 4.90
CA LEU A 49 -6.01 9.80 3.91
C LEU A 49 -7.39 10.29 4.34
N SER A 50 -8.20 10.77 3.38
CA SER A 50 -9.61 11.08 3.64
C SER A 50 -10.38 9.77 3.80
N PRO A 51 -11.03 9.52 4.96
CA PRO A 51 -11.73 8.27 5.20
C PRO A 51 -13.04 8.21 4.40
N LEU A 52 -13.32 7.06 3.80
CA LEU A 52 -14.62 6.71 3.22
C LEU A 52 -15.23 5.54 4.00
N VAL A 53 -14.55 4.40 4.07
CA VAL A 53 -14.90 3.27 4.92
C VAL A 53 -13.66 2.81 5.66
N VAL A 54 -13.50 3.30 6.88
CA VAL A 54 -12.26 3.22 7.66
C VAL A 54 -11.61 1.83 7.59
N PHE A 55 -12.35 0.76 7.83
CA PHE A 55 -11.79 -0.61 7.88
C PHE A 55 -11.42 -1.20 6.51
N GLN A 56 -11.90 -0.64 5.40
CA GLN A 56 -11.61 -1.07 4.03
C GLN A 56 -10.56 -0.19 3.36
N ASP A 57 -10.51 1.10 3.73
CA ASP A 57 -9.64 2.08 3.09
C ASP A 57 -8.17 1.66 3.15
N THR A 58 -7.57 1.55 1.97
CA THR A 58 -6.21 1.04 1.81
C THR A 58 -5.52 1.78 0.69
N ALA A 59 -4.38 2.41 0.98
CA ALA A 59 -3.55 3.02 -0.06
C ALA A 59 -2.72 1.96 -0.80
N GLY A 60 -2.42 2.21 -2.07
CA GLY A 60 -1.58 1.32 -2.87
C GLY A 60 -1.07 1.96 -4.15
N PRO A 61 0.06 1.47 -4.68
CA PRO A 61 0.65 1.98 -5.90
C PRO A 61 0.00 1.37 -7.16
N MET A 62 0.07 2.14 -8.23
CA MET A 62 -0.23 1.70 -9.60
C MET A 62 0.87 2.15 -10.57
N GLY A 63 1.28 1.27 -11.48
CA GLY A 63 2.40 1.46 -12.39
C GLY A 63 2.21 0.74 -13.71
N ARG A 64 3.07 1.01 -14.70
CA ARG A 64 3.03 0.33 -16.01
C ARG A 64 3.57 -1.09 -15.97
N THR A 65 4.51 -1.34 -15.06
CA THR A 65 5.12 -2.66 -14.87
C THR A 65 4.93 -3.15 -13.44
N VAL A 66 4.95 -4.47 -13.25
CA VAL A 66 4.87 -5.09 -11.91
C VAL A 66 6.07 -4.65 -11.05
N LEU A 67 7.24 -4.52 -11.67
CA LEU A 67 8.47 -4.12 -10.99
C LEU A 67 8.40 -2.67 -10.48
N ASP A 68 7.89 -1.73 -11.28
CA ASP A 68 7.70 -0.34 -10.84
C ASP A 68 6.68 -0.26 -9.69
N THR A 69 5.61 -1.03 -9.76
CA THR A 69 4.60 -1.08 -8.71
C THR A 69 5.16 -1.71 -7.43
N ALA A 70 6.05 -2.71 -7.54
CA ALA A 70 6.76 -3.30 -6.41
C ALA A 70 7.72 -2.30 -5.74
N HIS A 71 8.53 -1.58 -6.52
CA HIS A 71 9.39 -0.51 -5.99
C HIS A 71 8.58 0.63 -5.37
N GLY A 72 7.45 0.99 -5.97
CA GLY A 72 6.52 1.96 -5.38
C GLY A 72 5.96 1.49 -4.05
N LEU A 73 5.66 0.20 -3.92
CA LEU A 73 5.17 -0.39 -2.67
C LEU A 73 6.26 -0.40 -1.59
N ASP A 74 7.48 -0.82 -1.95
CA ASP A 74 8.64 -0.82 -1.05
C ASP A 74 8.96 0.59 -0.55
N ALA A 75 8.85 1.60 -1.41
CA ALA A 75 9.04 2.99 -1.01
C ALA A 75 7.99 3.46 0.01
N VAL A 76 6.71 3.10 -0.18
CA VAL A 76 5.63 3.49 0.73
C VAL A 76 5.74 2.74 2.07
N ILE A 77 6.00 1.43 2.05
CA ILE A 77 6.18 0.63 3.27
C ILE A 77 7.46 1.04 4.01
N GLY A 78 8.59 1.19 3.30
CA GLY A 78 9.88 1.57 3.87
C GLY A 78 9.86 2.97 4.49
N LEU A 79 9.14 3.91 3.87
CA LEU A 79 8.91 5.24 4.45
C LEU A 79 8.09 5.16 5.74
N ILE A 80 7.06 4.30 5.78
CA ILE A 80 6.23 4.14 6.98
C ILE A 80 7.00 3.45 8.10
N ALA A 81 7.86 2.47 7.80
CA ALA A 81 8.77 1.88 8.78
C ALA A 81 9.71 2.95 9.38
N SER A 82 10.25 3.84 8.54
CA SER A 82 11.11 4.96 8.97
C SER A 82 10.37 6.00 9.82
N ILE A 83 9.14 6.38 9.43
CA ILE A 83 8.29 7.33 10.17
C ILE A 83 7.82 6.71 11.50
N GLN A 84 7.38 5.46 11.52
CA GLN A 84 7.01 4.75 12.75
C GLN A 84 8.17 4.70 13.74
N ASN A 85 9.41 4.54 13.25
CA ASN A 85 10.61 4.55 14.08
C ASN A 85 10.92 5.95 14.67
N ARG A 86 10.48 7.03 14.02
CA ARG A 86 10.60 8.41 14.52
C ARG A 86 9.48 8.82 15.48
N PHE A 87 8.30 8.20 15.38
CA PHE A 87 7.14 8.49 16.24
C PHE A 87 6.87 7.41 17.31
N GLY A 88 7.82 6.49 17.56
CA GLY A 88 7.76 5.57 18.70
C GLY A 88 6.66 4.50 18.64
N ALA A 89 6.03 4.28 17.49
CA ALA A 89 5.05 3.19 17.34
C ALA A 89 5.81 1.90 17.01
N SER A 90 5.87 0.96 17.96
CA SER A 90 6.58 -0.30 17.76
C SER A 90 6.06 -1.01 16.52
N VAL A 91 6.96 -1.30 15.56
CA VAL A 91 6.72 -2.34 14.55
C VAL A 91 6.22 -3.57 15.29
N MET A 92 5.06 -4.10 14.89
CA MET A 92 4.54 -5.35 15.44
C MET A 92 5.57 -6.43 15.17
N LYS A 93 6.38 -6.74 16.20
CA LYS A 93 7.41 -7.76 16.14
C LYS A 93 6.69 -9.10 15.88
N PRO A 94 7.15 -9.93 14.92
CA PRO A 94 6.60 -11.26 14.77
C PRO A 94 6.65 -11.94 16.14
N ARG A 95 5.53 -12.51 16.59
CA ARG A 95 5.50 -13.31 17.82
C ARG A 95 6.65 -14.30 17.73
N SER A 96 7.61 -14.17 18.64
CA SER A 96 8.61 -15.21 18.85
C SER A 96 7.84 -16.51 18.96
N THR A 97 8.15 -17.48 18.11
CA THR A 97 7.72 -18.85 18.27
C THR A 97 8.07 -19.25 19.71
N GLY A 98 7.05 -19.29 20.56
CA GLY A 98 7.21 -19.78 21.92
C GLY A 98 7.77 -21.19 21.81
N SER A 99 8.90 -21.42 22.47
CA SER A 99 9.51 -22.72 22.59
C SER A 99 8.47 -23.70 23.16
N CYS A 100 7.87 -24.51 22.31
CA CYS A 100 7.23 -25.76 22.70
C CYS A 100 8.33 -26.76 23.06
N ALA A 101 9.09 -26.47 24.11
CA ALA A 101 10.06 -27.38 24.71
C ALA A 101 9.88 -27.27 26.22
N GLY A 102 9.35 -28.33 26.84
CA GLY A 102 9.35 -28.50 28.29
C GLY A 102 8.04 -28.14 28.99
N ARG A 103 7.03 -29.00 28.86
CA ARG A 103 6.20 -29.40 29.99
C ARG A 103 6.07 -30.91 29.94
N ALA A 104 6.84 -31.56 30.83
CA ALA A 104 6.65 -32.94 31.26
C ALA A 104 5.37 -33.05 32.10
#